data_AF-A0A1X1TB21-F1
#
_entry.id   AF-A0A1X1TB21-F1
#
_cell.length_a   1.000
_cell.length_b   1.000
_cell.length_c   1.000
_cell.angle_alpha   90.00
_cell.angle_beta   90.00
_cell.angle_gamma   90.00
#
_symmetry.space_group_name_H-M   'P 1'
#
loop_
_entity.id
_entity.type
_entity.pdbx_description
1 polymer ?
#
loop_
_entity_poly.entity_id
_entity_poly.type
_entity_poly.pdbx_seq_one_letter_code
_entity_poly.pdbx_strand_id
1 'polypeptide(L)'
;MQWKKAAVAAAAIVLTGCGGSGNKAAVTVTSTLEVTKTVTVTGPPPPNVPKTIMETDGTYRVGIDILPGTYHSAGPRPGGESDCYWARLHSLNSTDIITNDISTGPQSVKVLPGDTAFLTHSCQTWQKTD
;
A
#
# COMPACT_ATOMS: atom_id res chain seq x y z
N MET A 1 -44.35 -0.70 -0.71
CA MET A 1 -44.92 -1.15 -2.00
C MET A 1 -43.75 -1.55 -2.90
N GLN A 2 -43.53 -2.86 -3.07
CA GLN A 2 -43.68 -3.58 -4.36
C GLN A 2 -42.75 -3.01 -5.44
N TRP A 3 -41.62 -3.61 -5.83
CA TRP A 3 -41.31 -4.97 -6.32
C TRP A 3 -42.01 -5.37 -7.63
N LYS A 4 -41.19 -5.66 -8.67
CA LYS A 4 -41.29 -6.67 -9.76
C LYS A 4 -40.04 -6.46 -10.64
N LYS A 5 -39.03 -7.33 -10.81
CA LYS A 5 -38.90 -8.77 -11.17
C LYS A 5 -39.56 -9.17 -12.49
N ALA A 6 -38.72 -9.61 -13.44
CA ALA A 6 -38.84 -10.83 -14.28
C ALA A 6 -37.50 -10.98 -15.08
N ALA A 7 -36.66 -12.01 -14.93
CA ALA A 7 -36.80 -13.46 -15.21
C ALA A 7 -36.76 -13.77 -16.74
N VAL A 8 -36.18 -14.84 -17.30
CA VAL A 8 -35.39 -16.05 -16.94
C VAL A 8 -35.01 -16.70 -18.30
N ALA A 9 -33.90 -17.44 -18.40
CA ALA A 9 -33.87 -18.65 -19.24
C ALA A 9 -32.79 -19.63 -18.72
N ALA A 10 -33.22 -20.86 -18.43
CA ALA A 10 -32.44 -21.96 -17.91
C ALA A 10 -32.05 -22.95 -19.02
N ALA A 11 -31.00 -23.73 -18.79
CA ALA A 11 -30.81 -25.03 -19.46
C ALA A 11 -30.24 -26.03 -18.45
N ALA A 12 -30.98 -27.11 -18.24
CA ALA A 12 -30.61 -28.25 -17.40
C ALA A 12 -30.11 -29.40 -18.30
N ILE A 13 -29.08 -30.12 -17.84
CA ILE A 13 -28.72 -31.45 -18.35
C ILE A 13 -28.59 -32.37 -17.13
N VAL A 14 -29.32 -33.48 -17.17
CA VAL A 14 -29.36 -34.57 -16.18
C VAL A 14 -28.60 -35.77 -16.76
N LEU A 15 -27.94 -36.58 -15.92
CA LEU A 15 -27.82 -38.06 -15.97
C LEU A 15 -26.85 -38.54 -14.85
N THR A 16 -27.31 -39.05 -13.69
CA THR A 16 -27.56 -40.45 -13.21
C THR A 16 -26.35 -41.28 -12.69
N GLY A 17 -26.42 -41.67 -11.39
CA GLY A 17 -25.84 -42.89 -10.75
C GLY A 17 -24.53 -42.70 -9.95
N CYS A 18 -24.23 -43.33 -8.80
CA CYS A 18 -24.94 -44.28 -7.92
C CYS A 18 -24.15 -44.43 -6.57
N GLY A 19 -24.83 -44.58 -5.42
CA GLY A 19 -24.37 -45.37 -4.26
C GLY A 19 -23.64 -44.68 -3.09
N GLY A 20 -24.23 -44.75 -1.88
CA GLY A 20 -23.50 -44.62 -0.61
C GLY A 20 -24.28 -44.00 0.56
N SER A 21 -25.02 -44.80 1.31
CA SER A 21 -25.72 -44.42 2.55
C SER A 21 -24.78 -43.88 3.64
N GLY A 22 -25.10 -42.69 4.14
CA GLY A 22 -24.57 -42.16 5.39
C GLY A 22 -25.52 -41.11 5.95
N ASN A 23 -26.39 -41.51 6.87
CA ASN A 23 -27.27 -40.62 7.63
C ASN A 23 -26.43 -39.58 8.39
N LYS A 24 -26.49 -38.29 8.02
CA LYS A 24 -26.27 -37.19 8.97
C LYS A 24 -27.21 -36.02 8.65
N ALA A 25 -27.91 -35.63 9.71
CA ALA A 25 -28.86 -34.55 9.83
C ALA A 25 -28.50 -33.30 9.01
N ALA A 26 -29.54 -32.62 8.52
CA ALA A 26 -29.44 -31.25 8.07
C ALA A 26 -28.83 -30.39 9.18
N VAL A 27 -27.56 -30.02 9.03
CA VAL A 27 -26.92 -29.05 9.90
C VAL A 27 -27.31 -27.68 9.37
N THR A 28 -28.29 -27.07 10.02
CA THR A 28 -28.58 -25.65 9.92
C THR A 28 -27.32 -24.91 10.37
N VAL A 29 -26.57 -24.34 9.43
CA VAL A 29 -25.47 -23.42 9.73
C VAL A 29 -26.09 -22.11 10.19
N THR A 30 -26.25 -21.97 11.51
CA THR A 30 -26.50 -20.69 12.16
C THR A 30 -25.24 -19.84 11.96
N SER A 31 -25.27 -18.96 10.97
CA SER A 31 -24.23 -17.95 10.77
C SER A 31 -24.37 -16.90 11.87
N THR A 32 -23.60 -17.07 12.94
CA THR A 32 -23.38 -16.02 13.94
C THR A 32 -22.52 -14.96 13.30
N LEU A 33 -23.11 -13.83 12.90
CA LEU A 33 -22.34 -12.62 12.67
C LEU A 33 -21.79 -12.18 14.03
N GLU A 34 -20.56 -12.54 14.32
CA GLU A 34 -19.80 -11.93 15.41
C GLU A 34 -19.55 -10.48 15.03
N VAL A 35 -20.48 -9.62 15.44
CA VAL A 35 -20.28 -8.17 15.51
C VAL A 35 -19.15 -7.95 16.52
N THR A 36 -17.92 -7.97 16.01
CA THR A 36 -16.75 -7.51 16.75
C THR A 36 -16.92 -6.01 16.93
N LYS A 37 -17.50 -5.62 18.06
CA LYS A 37 -17.55 -4.22 18.48
C LYS A 37 -16.12 -3.81 18.85
N THR A 38 -15.42 -3.18 17.91
CA THR A 38 -14.12 -2.56 18.19
C THR A 38 -14.34 -1.44 19.20
N VAL A 39 -13.96 -1.67 20.46
CA VAL A 39 -13.84 -0.60 21.44
C VAL A 39 -12.63 0.22 21.02
N THR A 40 -12.86 1.43 20.52
CA THR A 40 -11.79 2.39 20.28
C THR A 40 -11.34 2.90 21.64
N VAL A 41 -10.32 2.24 22.22
CA VAL A 41 -9.53 2.84 23.30
C VAL A 41 -8.67 3.91 22.65
N THR A 42 -8.92 5.18 22.97
CA THR A 42 -8.04 6.29 22.60
C THR A 42 -6.75 6.20 23.42
N GLY A 43 -5.89 5.26 23.05
CA GLY A 43 -4.50 5.28 23.46
C GLY A 43 -3.77 6.44 22.78
N PRO A 44 -2.65 6.93 23.35
CA PRO A 44 -1.78 7.87 22.65
C PRO A 44 -1.42 7.30 21.26
N PRO A 45 -1.30 8.15 20.22
CA PRO A 45 -0.94 7.69 18.89
C PRO A 45 0.35 6.87 18.95
N PRO A 46 0.46 5.78 18.16
CA PRO A 46 1.68 5.00 18.10
C PRO A 46 2.89 5.93 17.87
N PRO A 47 4.05 5.67 18.50
CA PRO A 47 5.27 6.36 18.13
C PRO A 47 5.44 6.27 16.61
N ASN A 48 5.67 7.41 15.94
CA ASN A 48 5.97 7.41 14.51
C ASN A 48 7.28 6.64 14.31
N VAL A 49 7.18 5.38 13.91
CA VAL A 49 8.33 4.56 13.56
C VAL A 49 8.79 4.98 12.16
N PRO A 50 10.07 5.33 11.95
CA PRO A 50 10.58 5.66 10.63
C PRO A 50 10.36 4.52 9.64
N LYS A 51 9.93 4.86 8.42
CA LYS A 51 9.52 3.89 7.40
C LYS A 51 10.70 3.49 6.50
N THR A 52 10.55 2.35 5.84
CA THR A 52 11.45 1.87 4.78
C THR A 52 10.86 2.01 3.39
N ILE A 53 9.64 2.55 3.28
CA ILE A 53 8.88 2.71 2.04
C ILE A 53 8.35 4.14 1.97
N MET A 54 8.49 4.78 0.80
CA MET A 54 7.94 6.09 0.49
C MET A 54 7.01 5.97 -0.72
N GLU A 55 5.69 5.99 -0.48
CA GLU A 55 4.67 5.77 -1.52
C GLU A 55 4.21 7.07 -2.20
N THR A 56 4.42 8.20 -1.55
CA THR A 56 3.93 9.51 -2.01
C THR A 56 5.07 10.47 -2.26
N ASP A 57 4.78 11.52 -3.03
CA ASP A 57 5.70 12.65 -3.14
C ASP A 57 5.75 13.42 -1.82
N GLY A 58 6.81 14.21 -1.67
CA GLY A 58 7.00 15.07 -0.51
C GLY A 58 8.43 15.09 -0.01
N THR A 59 8.59 15.66 1.19
CA THR A 59 9.86 15.73 1.90
C THR A 59 9.78 14.85 3.14
N TYR A 60 10.67 13.88 3.25
CA TYR A 60 10.78 12.92 4.32
C TYR A 60 11.98 13.25 5.21
N ARG A 61 11.76 13.45 6.51
CA ARG A 61 12.85 13.68 7.47
C ARG A 61 13.58 12.37 7.71
N VAL A 62 14.89 12.37 7.52
CA VAL A 62 15.71 11.17 7.74
C VAL A 62 15.86 10.94 9.24
N GLY A 63 15.71 9.68 9.66
CA GLY A 63 15.70 9.26 11.07
C GLY A 63 14.36 9.49 11.79
N ILE A 64 13.40 10.19 11.18
CA ILE A 64 12.06 10.44 11.76
C ILE A 64 10.97 9.83 10.90
N ASP A 65 10.91 10.20 9.62
CA ASP A 65 9.89 9.72 8.69
C ASP A 65 10.40 8.48 7.93
N ILE A 66 11.70 8.43 7.63
CA ILE A 66 12.36 7.31 6.95
C ILE A 66 13.69 6.94 7.61
N LEU A 67 14.10 5.67 7.50
CA LEU A 67 15.43 5.25 7.94
C LEU A 67 16.52 5.68 6.95
N PRO A 68 17.76 5.95 7.40
CA PRO A 68 18.89 6.03 6.48
C PRO A 68 19.15 4.66 5.85
N GLY A 69 19.63 4.66 4.61
CA GLY A 69 19.92 3.45 3.85
C GLY A 69 19.91 3.68 2.35
N THR A 70 20.05 2.60 1.60
CA THR A 70 19.95 2.60 0.14
C THR A 70 18.49 2.39 -0.25
N TYR A 71 17.98 3.26 -1.11
CA TYR A 71 16.62 3.21 -1.63
C TYR A 71 16.64 3.03 -3.15
N HIS A 72 15.66 2.30 -3.66
CA HIS A 72 15.43 2.10 -5.08
C HIS A 72 14.01 2.49 -5.48
N SER A 73 13.88 3.15 -6.63
CA SER A 73 12.61 3.41 -7.31
C SER A 73 12.72 2.96 -8.77
N ALA A 74 11.64 2.42 -9.31
CA ALA A 74 11.57 1.96 -10.69
C ALA A 74 11.43 3.10 -11.72
N GLY A 75 11.50 4.36 -11.29
CA GLY A 75 11.56 5.54 -12.16
C GLY A 75 10.29 6.39 -12.07
N PRO A 76 9.90 7.10 -13.16
CA PRO A 76 8.75 7.98 -13.17
C PRO A 76 7.44 7.29 -12.78
N ARG A 77 6.62 7.97 -11.98
CA ARG A 77 5.26 7.54 -11.67
C ARG A 77 4.43 7.56 -12.97
N PRO A 78 3.68 6.48 -13.29
CA PRO A 78 2.75 6.52 -14.43
C PRO A 78 1.72 7.64 -14.26
N GLY A 79 1.62 8.52 -15.25
CA GLY A 79 0.76 9.71 -15.18
C GLY A 79 1.24 10.79 -14.22
N GLY A 80 2.51 10.74 -13.79
CA GLY A 80 3.16 11.81 -13.01
C GLY A 80 3.31 13.11 -13.81
N GLU A 81 3.56 14.20 -13.08
CA GLU A 81 3.67 15.55 -13.63
C GLU A 81 5.04 15.81 -14.29
N SER A 82 6.04 14.97 -13.98
CA SER A 82 7.41 15.08 -14.47
C SER A 82 8.14 13.73 -14.41
N ASP A 83 9.40 13.73 -14.85
CA ASP A 83 10.34 12.63 -14.63
C ASP A 83 10.61 12.44 -13.12
N CYS A 84 11.07 11.26 -12.72
CA CYS A 84 11.35 10.98 -11.32
C CYS A 84 12.50 11.86 -10.84
N TYR A 85 12.20 12.74 -9.89
CA TYR A 85 13.14 13.65 -9.28
C TYR A 85 13.29 13.34 -7.79
N TRP A 86 14.54 13.36 -7.31
CA TRP A 86 14.83 13.32 -5.89
C TRP A 86 15.96 14.27 -5.50
N ALA A 87 15.99 14.66 -4.23
CA ALA A 87 17.08 15.39 -3.61
C ALA A 87 17.32 14.95 -2.17
N ARG A 88 18.58 14.84 -1.78
CA ARG A 88 19.02 14.81 -0.37
C ARG A 88 19.29 16.25 0.06
N LEU A 89 18.84 16.63 1.24
CA LEU A 89 18.82 18.03 1.71
C LEU A 89 19.57 18.21 3.03
N HIS A 90 20.27 19.34 3.17
CA HIS A 90 20.91 19.79 4.43
C HIS A 90 19.90 20.34 5.43
N SER A 91 18.72 20.77 4.98
CA SER A 91 17.63 21.27 5.82
C SER A 91 16.25 20.89 5.24
N LEU A 92 15.17 21.44 5.81
CA LEU A 92 13.81 21.31 5.24
C LEU A 92 13.53 22.33 4.12
N ASN A 93 14.50 23.18 3.79
CA ASN A 93 14.40 24.02 2.61
C ASN A 93 14.73 23.19 1.37
N SER A 94 13.82 23.14 0.40
CA SER A 94 13.97 22.34 -0.83
C SER A 94 15.14 22.79 -1.72
N THR A 95 15.65 24.00 -1.54
CA THR A 95 16.81 24.51 -2.29
C THR A 95 18.15 24.20 -1.62
N ASP A 96 18.15 23.68 -0.39
CA ASP A 96 19.35 23.37 0.38
C ASP A 96 19.86 21.95 0.07
N ILE A 97 20.26 21.77 -1.19
CA ILE A 97 20.51 20.46 -1.81
C ILE A 97 21.94 19.99 -1.51
N ILE A 98 22.05 18.77 -0.96
CA ILE A 98 23.30 18.00 -0.87
C ILE A 98 23.64 17.42 -2.25
N THR A 99 22.67 16.71 -2.83
CA THR A 99 22.74 16.13 -4.17
C THR A 99 21.33 15.80 -4.63
N ASN A 100 21.11 15.84 -5.94
CA ASN A 100 19.84 15.53 -6.58
C ASN A 100 20.09 14.76 -7.88
N ASP A 101 19.03 14.17 -8.42
CA ASP A 101 19.04 13.61 -9.77
C ASP A 101 17.61 13.61 -10.34
N ILE A 102 17.51 13.57 -11.66
CA ILE A 102 16.26 13.46 -12.41
C ILE A 102 16.41 12.43 -13.52
N SER A 103 15.48 11.48 -13.63
CA SER A 103 15.60 10.40 -14.60
C SER A 103 14.26 9.92 -15.13
N THR A 104 14.26 9.53 -16.41
CA THR A 104 13.17 8.79 -17.06
C THR A 104 13.22 7.28 -16.78
N GLY A 105 14.28 6.80 -16.12
CA GLY A 105 14.49 5.39 -15.79
C GLY A 105 14.58 5.14 -14.28
N PRO A 106 14.86 3.87 -13.88
CA PRO A 106 15.05 3.51 -12.48
C PRO A 106 16.18 4.29 -11.82
N GLN A 107 16.05 4.54 -10.52
CA GLN A 107 17.04 5.26 -9.73
C GLN A 107 17.33 4.53 -8.42
N SER A 108 18.59 4.63 -7.98
CA SER A 108 19.05 4.13 -6.68
C SER A 108 19.82 5.24 -5.97
N VAL A 109 19.52 5.46 -4.69
CA VAL A 109 20.12 6.53 -3.90
C VAL A 109 20.46 6.04 -2.50
N LYS A 110 21.64 6.42 -2.02
CA LYS A 110 22.03 6.22 -0.63
C LYS A 110 21.67 7.46 0.19
N VAL A 111 20.67 7.32 1.06
CA VAL A 111 20.29 8.31 2.08
C VAL A 111 21.18 8.10 3.29
N LEU A 112 21.97 9.12 3.65
CA LEU A 112 22.94 9.02 4.74
C LEU A 112 22.31 9.41 6.08
N PRO A 113 22.81 8.88 7.21
CA PRO A 113 22.35 9.28 8.54
C PRO A 113 22.50 10.77 8.86
N GLY A 114 23.37 11.49 8.14
CA GLY A 114 23.59 12.93 8.31
C GLY A 114 22.74 13.83 7.40
N ASP A 115 21.90 13.24 6.55
CA ASP A 115 20.94 14.02 5.75
C ASP A 115 19.83 14.51 6.64
N THR A 116 19.35 15.74 6.44
CA THR A 116 18.20 16.22 7.19
C THR A 116 16.90 15.72 6.58
N ALA A 117 16.82 15.73 5.25
CA ALA A 117 15.62 15.29 4.54
C ALA A 117 15.91 14.69 3.16
N PHE A 118 14.96 13.90 2.69
CA PHE A 118 14.88 13.37 1.35
C PHE A 118 13.60 13.91 0.68
N LEU A 119 13.75 14.67 -0.40
CA LEU A 119 12.65 15.15 -1.21
C LEU A 119 12.50 14.25 -2.43
N THR A 120 11.26 13.86 -2.75
CA THR A 120 10.94 13.09 -3.96
C THR A 120 9.69 13.65 -4.62
N HIS A 121 9.68 13.66 -5.95
CA HIS A 121 8.54 14.10 -6.74
C HIS A 121 8.41 13.29 -8.04
N SER A 122 7.17 12.93 -8.39
CA SER A 122 6.84 12.14 -9.58
C SER A 122 7.62 10.83 -9.72
N CYS A 123 8.05 10.24 -8.60
CA CYS A 123 8.70 8.93 -8.57
C CYS A 123 7.70 7.83 -8.22
N GLN A 124 7.93 6.63 -8.74
CA GLN A 124 7.37 5.42 -8.17
C GLN A 124 7.87 5.20 -6.75
N THR A 125 7.19 4.33 -6.02
CA THR A 125 7.50 4.00 -4.63
C THR A 125 8.99 3.74 -4.43
N TRP A 126 9.59 4.47 -3.50
CA TRP A 126 10.94 4.15 -3.06
C TRP A 126 10.89 3.06 -1.99
N GLN A 127 11.73 2.04 -2.14
CA GLN A 127 11.88 0.96 -1.17
C GLN A 127 13.33 0.87 -0.71
N LYS A 128 13.56 0.77 0.60
CA LYS A 128 14.89 0.52 1.17
C LYS A 128 15.34 -0.90 0.78
N THR A 129 16.58 -1.04 0.32
CA THR A 129 17.12 -2.30 -0.23
C THR A 129 18.26 -2.91 0.60
N ASP A 130 18.64 -2.28 1.71
CA ASP A 130 19.70 -2.73 2.63
C ASP A 130 19.26 -2.71 4.10
#